data_AF-A0A2H0EMR3-F1
#
_entry.id   AF-A0A2H0EMR3-F1
#
_cell.length_a   1.000
_cell.length_b   1.000
_cell.length_c   1.000
_cell.angle_alpha   90.00
_cell.angle_beta   90.00
_cell.angle_gamma   90.00
#
_symmetry.space_group_name_H-M   'P 1'
#
loop_
_entity.id
_entity.type
_entity.pdbx_description
1 polymer ?
#
loop_
_entity_poly.entity_id
_entity_poly.type
_entity_poly.pdbx_seq_one_letter_code
_entity_poly.pdbx_strand_id
1 'polypeptide(L)'
;MSSPETGPCLVEDAAHRALYMFNHIEYDTSSLAEEYQRDVAMGAPIALPAHYFPGDDPTRAPENRWRSHAHLLFGNWINELYQTTPFGWTA
;
A
#
# COMPACT_ATOMS: atom_id res chain seq x y z
N MET A 1 5.06 -11.64 2.68
CA MET A 1 6.20 -10.69 2.51
C MET A 1 6.46 -10.01 3.84
N SER A 2 7.69 -10.00 4.36
CA SER A 2 8.05 -9.33 5.62
C SER A 2 9.28 -8.44 5.46
N SER A 3 9.28 -7.30 6.15
CA SER A 3 10.38 -6.34 6.23
C SER A 3 10.95 -6.30 7.65
N PRO A 4 12.28 -6.20 7.83
CA PRO A 4 12.88 -5.94 9.14
C PRO A 4 12.40 -4.63 9.80
N GLU A 5 12.00 -3.64 9.00
CA GLU A 5 11.61 -2.31 9.49
C GLU A 5 10.11 -2.16 9.70
N THR A 6 9.30 -2.69 8.77
CA THR A 6 7.84 -2.49 8.77
C THR A 6 7.04 -3.75 9.09
N GLY A 7 7.71 -4.88 9.32
CA GLY A 7 7.07 -6.14 9.68
C GLY A 7 6.35 -6.81 8.50
N PRO A 8 5.27 -7.59 8.74
CA PRO A 8 4.54 -8.26 7.69
C PRO A 8 3.78 -7.25 6.81
N CYS A 9 3.90 -7.43 5.49
CA CYS A 9 3.27 -6.58 4.49
C CYS A 9 2.00 -7.22 3.93
N LEU A 10 2.13 -8.44 3.39
CA LEU A 10 1.07 -9.22 2.78
C LEU A 10 1.08 -10.63 3.35
N VAL A 11 -0.09 -11.08 3.81
CA VAL A 11 -0.33 -12.43 4.37
C VAL A 11 -1.55 -13.04 3.67
N GLU A 12 -1.41 -14.28 3.22
CA GLU A 12 -2.50 -15.06 2.64
C GLU A 12 -3.05 -16.04 3.67
N ASP A 13 -4.38 -16.16 3.70
CA ASP A 13 -5.11 -17.19 4.43
C ASP A 13 -6.03 -17.92 3.45
N ALA A 14 -5.49 -18.98 2.86
CA ALA A 14 -6.18 -19.78 1.87
C ALA A 14 -7.44 -20.48 2.45
N ALA A 15 -7.44 -20.82 3.74
CA ALA A 15 -8.57 -21.49 4.38
C ALA A 15 -9.81 -20.57 4.44
N HIS A 16 -9.58 -19.26 4.61
CA HIS A 16 -10.65 -18.26 4.63
C HIS A 16 -10.77 -17.46 3.32
N ARG A 17 -9.98 -17.79 2.30
CA ARG A 17 -9.91 -17.04 1.02
C ARG A 17 -9.65 -15.55 1.23
N ALA A 18 -8.74 -15.22 2.13
CA ALA A 18 -8.43 -13.85 2.52
C ALA A 18 -6.98 -13.48 2.22
N LEU A 19 -6.78 -12.23 1.80
CA LEU A 19 -5.48 -11.58 1.67
C LEU A 19 -5.46 -10.36 2.58
N TYR A 20 -4.53 -10.35 3.53
CA TYR A 20 -4.34 -9.25 4.48
C TYR A 20 -3.17 -8.39 4.03
N MET A 21 -3.45 -7.13 3.73
CA MET A 21 -2.47 -6.10 3.38
C MET A 21 -2.36 -5.10 4.53
N PHE A 22 -1.22 -5.06 5.19
CA PHE A 22 -0.97 -4.20 6.36
C PHE A 22 -0.31 -2.86 6.00
N ASN A 23 0.19 -2.73 4.78
CA ASN A 23 0.75 -1.49 4.25
C ASN A 23 -0.23 -0.82 3.27
N HIS A 24 -0.02 0.45 3.01
CA HIS A 24 -0.85 1.22 2.08
C HIS A 24 -0.25 1.27 0.67
N ILE A 25 -0.22 0.12 -0.03
CA ILE A 25 0.33 0.05 -1.39
C ILE A 25 -0.55 0.80 -2.41
N GLU A 26 -1.79 1.07 -2.06
CA GLU A 26 -2.78 1.81 -2.85
C GLU A 26 -2.59 3.32 -2.82
N TYR A 27 -1.78 3.85 -1.90
CA TYR A 27 -1.61 5.29 -1.72
C TYR A 27 -1.10 5.99 -2.98
N ASP A 28 -1.63 7.18 -3.19
CA ASP A 28 -1.13 8.09 -4.19
C ASP A 28 0.22 8.67 -3.79
N THR A 29 0.91 9.25 -4.77
CA THR A 29 2.25 9.82 -4.56
C THR A 29 2.26 10.87 -3.45
N SER A 30 1.19 11.65 -3.26
CA SER A 30 1.12 12.76 -2.29
C SER A 30 0.53 12.39 -0.93
N SER A 31 -0.05 11.19 -0.75
CA SER A 31 -0.84 10.87 0.46
C SER A 31 -0.04 11.03 1.75
N LEU A 32 1.19 10.49 1.81
CA LEU A 32 2.06 10.64 2.99
C LEU A 32 2.53 12.10 3.20
N ALA A 33 2.70 12.89 2.13
CA ALA A 33 3.04 14.30 2.24
C ALA A 33 1.89 15.11 2.85
N GLU A 34 0.66 14.82 2.42
CA GLU A 34 -0.55 15.45 2.95
C GLU A 34 -0.77 15.11 4.42
N GLU A 35 -0.56 13.84 4.81
CA GLU A 35 -0.59 13.41 6.21
C GLU A 35 0.47 14.14 7.05
N TYR A 36 1.73 14.17 6.56
CA TYR A 36 2.82 14.86 7.23
C TYR A 36 2.52 16.36 7.42
N GLN A 37 2.07 17.05 6.37
CA GLN A 37 1.75 18.47 6.43
C GLN A 37 0.60 18.77 7.38
N ARG A 38 -0.44 17.94 7.37
CA ARG A 38 -1.58 18.05 8.30
C ARG A 38 -1.11 17.93 9.75
N ASP A 39 -0.28 16.93 10.04
CA ASP A 39 0.15 16.62 11.41
C ASP A 39 1.16 17.66 11.93
N VAL A 40 2.05 18.20 11.07
CA VAL A 40 2.88 19.37 11.38
C VAL A 40 2.02 20.60 11.70
N ALA A 41 0.97 20.86 10.92
CA ALA A 41 0.07 22.00 11.15
C ALA A 41 -0.69 21.89 12.48
N MET A 42 -0.93 20.68 12.97
CA MET A 42 -1.52 20.41 14.29
C MET A 42 -0.50 20.50 15.43
N GLY A 43 0.79 20.69 15.14
CA GLY A 43 1.86 20.70 16.13
C GLY A 43 2.15 19.33 16.73
N ALA A 44 1.78 18.24 16.03
CA ALA A 44 2.03 16.89 16.50
C ALA A 44 3.54 16.58 16.47
N PRO A 45 4.09 15.87 17.48
CA PRO A 45 5.49 15.43 17.47
C PRO A 45 5.65 14.25 16.52
N ILE A 46 5.79 14.53 15.22
CA ILE A 46 5.93 13.53 14.15
C ILE A 46 7.28 13.61 13.45
N ALA A 47 7.74 12.45 12.94
CA ALA A 47 8.94 12.36 12.13
C ALA A 47 8.62 12.48 10.63
N LEU A 48 9.64 12.77 9.82
CA LEU A 48 9.52 12.67 8.36
C LEU A 48 9.22 11.23 7.95
N PRO A 49 8.32 11.00 6.97
CA PRO A 49 8.12 9.67 6.41
C PRO A 49 9.42 9.12 5.80
N ALA A 50 9.85 7.96 6.27
CA ALA A 50 11.12 7.36 5.85
C ALA A 50 11.12 7.01 4.35
N HIS A 51 12.23 7.29 3.67
CA HIS A 51 12.46 6.96 2.26
C HIS A 51 11.43 7.53 1.26
N TYR A 52 10.70 8.57 1.65
CA TYR A 52 9.60 9.15 0.86
C TYR A 52 10.01 10.41 0.10
N PHE A 53 10.61 11.38 0.80
CA PHE A 53 11.09 12.63 0.21
C PHE A 53 12.53 12.49 -0.31
N PRO A 54 12.85 13.01 -1.51
CA PRO A 54 14.22 12.98 -2.01
C PRO A 54 15.21 13.72 -1.09
N GLY A 55 16.11 12.96 -0.45
CA GLY A 55 17.09 13.52 0.49
C GLY A 55 16.49 14.03 1.79
N ASP A 56 15.36 13.45 2.22
CA ASP A 56 14.63 13.81 3.45
C ASP A 56 14.20 15.29 3.50
N ASP A 57 13.98 15.89 2.33
CA ASP A 57 13.54 17.28 2.19
C ASP A 57 12.04 17.36 1.82
N PRO A 58 11.15 17.77 2.76
CA PRO A 58 9.71 17.83 2.54
C PRO A 58 9.26 18.92 1.56
N THR A 59 10.17 19.78 1.08
CA THR A 59 9.88 20.77 0.04
C THR A 59 10.00 20.16 -1.37
N ARG A 60 10.62 18.98 -1.50
CA ARG A 60 10.80 18.29 -2.78
C ARG A 60 9.63 17.35 -3.04
N ALA A 61 9.24 17.26 -4.32
CA ALA A 61 8.18 16.35 -4.72
C ALA A 61 8.56 14.88 -4.42
N PRO A 62 7.70 14.11 -3.74
CA PRO A 62 7.98 12.72 -3.43
C PRO A 62 7.97 11.83 -4.68
N GLU A 63 8.76 10.75 -4.63
CA GLU A 63 8.84 9.76 -5.71
C GLU A 63 7.95 8.56 -5.39
N ASN A 64 7.06 8.18 -6.32
CA ASN A 64 6.26 6.98 -6.14
C ASN A 64 7.06 5.73 -6.55
N ARG A 65 7.51 4.99 -5.54
CA ARG A 65 8.33 3.76 -5.74
C ARG A 65 7.52 2.47 -5.61
N TRP A 66 6.22 2.56 -5.30
CA TRP A 66 5.37 1.39 -5.00
C TRP A 66 4.26 1.17 -6.03
N ARG A 67 3.87 2.17 -6.83
CA ARG A 67 2.74 2.11 -7.77
C ARG A 67 2.80 0.92 -8.73
N SER A 68 3.97 0.55 -9.24
CA SER A 68 4.11 -0.61 -10.12
C SER A 68 3.69 -1.90 -9.43
N HIS A 69 4.11 -2.10 -8.18
CA HIS A 69 3.76 -3.25 -7.37
C HIS A 69 2.27 -3.25 -6.99
N ALA A 70 1.68 -2.08 -6.75
CA ALA A 70 0.24 -1.93 -6.53
C ALA A 70 -0.56 -2.46 -7.73
N HIS A 71 -0.21 -2.03 -8.95
CA HIS A 71 -0.89 -2.47 -10.17
C HIS A 71 -0.77 -3.98 -10.38
N LEU A 72 0.41 -4.54 -10.13
CA LEU A 72 0.62 -5.99 -10.23
C LEU A 72 -0.23 -6.75 -9.20
N LEU A 73 -0.26 -6.29 -7.95
CA LEU A 73 -1.04 -6.94 -6.90
C LEU A 73 -2.53 -6.97 -7.24
N PHE A 74 -3.13 -5.80 -7.52
CA PHE A 74 -4.56 -5.73 -7.82
C PHE A 74 -4.91 -6.46 -9.12
N GLY A 75 -4.07 -6.35 -10.16
CA GLY A 75 -4.27 -7.06 -11.42
C GLY A 75 -4.23 -8.58 -11.25
N ASN A 76 -3.22 -9.10 -10.54
CA ASN A 76 -3.11 -10.53 -10.26
C ASN A 76 -4.24 -11.03 -9.37
N TRP A 77 -4.62 -10.27 -8.35
CA TRP A 77 -5.68 -10.65 -7.42
C TRP A 77 -7.05 -10.73 -8.10
N ILE A 78 -7.40 -9.74 -8.92
CA ILE A 78 -8.65 -9.77 -9.69
C ILE A 78 -8.64 -10.92 -10.69
N ASN A 79 -7.51 -11.15 -11.37
CA ASN A 79 -7.39 -12.27 -12.32
C ASN A 79 -7.51 -13.63 -11.62
N GLU A 80 -6.90 -13.80 -10.45
CA GLU A 80 -7.02 -15.03 -9.65
C GLU A 80 -8.48 -15.26 -9.26
N LEU A 81 -9.14 -14.26 -8.67
CA LEU A 81 -10.56 -14.33 -8.30
C LEU A 81 -11.44 -14.71 -9.49
N TYR A 82 -11.19 -14.14 -10.66
CA TYR A 82 -11.93 -14.45 -11.88
C TYR A 82 -11.72 -15.89 -12.34
N GLN A 83 -10.49 -16.41 -12.27
CA GLN A 83 -10.17 -17.77 -12.72
C GLN A 83 -10.64 -18.84 -11.73
N THR A 84 -10.65 -18.55 -10.44
CA THR A 84 -10.92 -19.54 -9.39
C THR A 84 -12.35 -19.53 -8.88
N THR A 85 -13.13 -18.49 -9.18
CA THR A 85 -14.55 -18.44 -8.80
C THR A 85 -15.41 -19.23 -9.79
N PRO A 86 -16.06 -20.33 -9.37
CA PRO A 86 -16.95 -21.08 -10.26
C PRO A 86 -18.15 -20.21 -10.67
N PHE A 87 -18.42 -20.12 -11.96
CA PHE A 87 -19.64 -19.49 -12.49
C PHE A 87 -20.64 -20.57 -12.88
N GLY A 88 -21.67 -20.75 -12.06
CA GLY A 88 -22.82 -21.61 -12.36
C GLY A 88 -24.09 -20.78 -12.36
N TRP A 89 -24.58 -20.42 -13.55
CA TRP A 89 -26.00 -20.06 -13.73
C TRP A 89 -26.71 -21.30 -14.28
N THR A 90 -27.31 -22.09 -13.40
CA THR A 90 -28.37 -23.02 -13.79
C THR A 90 -29.69 -22.29 -13.57
N ALA A 91 -30.29 -21.81 -14.66
CA ALA A 91 -31.69 -21.39 -14.68
C ALA A 91 -32.62 -22.59 -14.51
#